data_AF-A0A3D0VJE6-F1
#
_entry.id   AF-A0A3D0VJE6-F1
#
_cell.length_a   1.000
_cell.length_b   1.000
_cell.length_c   1.000
_cell.angle_alpha   90.00
_cell.angle_beta   90.00
_cell.angle_gamma   90.00
#
_symmetry.space_group_name_H-M   'P 1'
#
loop_
_entity.id
_entity.type
_entity.pdbx_description
1 polymer ?
#
loop_
_entity_poly.entity_id
_entity_poly.type
_entity_poly.pdbx_seq_one_letter_code
_entity_poly.pdbx_strand_id
1 'polypeptide(L)'
;MQTPPPPVNQQASPVMPPQPKPQPITYQPSPQQQYVPPKKKSKAWLVILLIVLGVILVGGGVGAFLIYNGTLPKDKVSFLPESVLEMLTPANKKSDSSTTVVAPKQTFYVTYSYGLINNKKVVIISSVMDPANSAKSNAAGAETAFLEFARINYSKDYFHLTKNMTTKTFNDRKKALDERDNIKKDFEKKGYELRLMEVQYSVN
;
A
#
# COMPACT_ATOMS: atom_id res chain seq x y z
N MET A 1 16.00 -108.09 23.15
CA MET A 1 15.63 -106.80 23.78
C MET A 1 16.41 -105.72 23.06
N GLN A 2 15.75 -104.85 22.28
CA GLN A 2 16.43 -103.80 21.52
C GLN A 2 15.47 -102.62 21.31
N THR A 3 15.72 -101.54 22.04
CA THR A 3 15.22 -100.17 21.84
C THR A 3 16.22 -99.27 22.57
N PRO A 4 16.57 -98.04 22.13
CA PRO A 4 15.81 -97.14 21.26
C PRO A 4 16.67 -96.41 20.18
N PRO A 5 16.08 -95.66 19.23
CA PRO A 5 16.77 -94.51 18.65
C PRO A 5 16.52 -93.26 19.55
N PRO A 6 17.56 -92.47 19.86
CA PRO A 6 17.38 -91.24 20.63
C PRO A 6 16.79 -90.11 19.77
N PRO A 7 16.00 -89.20 20.37
CA PRO A 7 15.44 -88.04 19.70
C PRO A 7 16.47 -86.93 19.47
N VAL A 8 16.18 -86.15 18.43
CA VAL A 8 16.90 -84.98 17.93
C VAL A 8 16.70 -83.74 18.81
N ASN A 9 17.77 -82.94 18.89
CA ASN A 9 17.87 -81.51 19.26
C ASN A 9 17.28 -81.04 20.59
N GLN A 10 18.12 -80.33 21.33
CA GLN A 10 17.86 -78.93 21.60
C GLN A 10 19.17 -78.19 21.88
N GLN A 11 19.46 -77.26 20.98
CA GLN A 11 20.60 -76.35 20.98
C GLN A 11 20.38 -75.35 22.12
N ALA A 12 21.16 -75.47 23.20
CA ALA A 12 21.13 -74.51 24.30
C ALA A 12 21.97 -73.27 23.95
N SER A 13 21.34 -72.11 24.11
CA SER A 13 21.81 -70.78 23.76
C SER A 13 23.11 -70.36 24.48
N PRO A 14 23.96 -69.53 23.85
CA PRO A 14 25.23 -69.10 24.41
C PRO A 14 25.06 -68.17 25.63
N VAL A 15 25.88 -68.44 26.64
CA VAL A 15 26.01 -67.72 27.91
C VAL A 15 26.51 -66.30 27.66
N MET A 16 25.81 -65.28 28.16
CA MET A 16 26.26 -63.89 28.10
C MET A 16 27.41 -63.62 29.10
N PRO A 17 28.43 -62.85 28.70
CA PRO A 17 29.58 -62.55 29.56
C PRO A 17 29.26 -61.54 30.67
N PRO A 18 30.02 -61.55 31.77
CA PRO A 18 29.76 -60.75 32.97
C PRO A 18 29.91 -59.24 32.72
N GLN A 19 29.02 -58.48 33.37
CA GLN A 19 28.93 -57.02 33.30
C GLN A 19 30.13 -56.33 33.97
N PRO A 20 30.82 -55.37 33.32
CA PRO A 20 31.96 -54.66 33.92
C PRO A 20 31.55 -53.72 35.05
N LYS A 21 32.36 -53.70 36.13
CA LYS A 21 32.22 -52.79 37.28
C LYS A 21 32.50 -51.32 36.88
N PRO A 22 31.86 -50.33 37.51
CA PRO A 22 32.14 -48.91 37.27
C PRO A 22 33.57 -48.53 37.70
N GLN A 23 34.27 -47.77 36.84
CA GLN A 23 35.58 -47.20 37.12
C GLN A 23 35.46 -45.85 37.86
N PRO A 24 36.46 -45.44 38.66
CA PRO A 24 36.46 -44.17 39.37
C PRO A 24 36.59 -42.97 38.43
N ILE A 25 35.88 -41.89 38.77
CA ILE A 25 35.78 -40.66 37.97
C ILE A 25 37.08 -39.86 38.11
N THR A 26 37.85 -39.77 37.02
CA THR A 26 38.96 -38.81 36.86
C THR A 26 38.38 -37.40 36.75
N TYR A 27 38.84 -36.48 37.61
CA TYR A 27 38.52 -35.05 37.49
C TYR A 27 39.13 -34.50 36.20
N GLN A 28 38.24 -34.19 35.25
CA GLN A 28 38.58 -33.52 34.01
C GLN A 28 38.69 -32.01 34.27
N PRO A 29 39.81 -31.34 33.94
CA PRO A 29 39.90 -29.89 34.08
C PRO A 29 38.91 -29.22 33.14
N SER A 30 38.06 -28.37 33.68
CA SER A 30 37.10 -27.56 32.94
C SER A 30 37.85 -26.69 31.91
N PRO A 31 37.41 -26.63 30.64
CA PRO A 31 38.04 -25.75 29.66
C PRO A 31 37.90 -24.30 30.13
N GLN A 32 39.02 -23.58 30.22
CA GLN A 32 39.01 -22.15 30.46
C GLN A 32 38.24 -21.49 29.31
N GLN A 33 37.16 -20.79 29.65
CA GLN A 33 36.42 -20.00 28.67
C GLN A 33 37.35 -18.94 28.11
N GLN A 34 37.65 -19.07 26.82
CA GLN A 34 38.40 -18.09 26.07
C GLN A 34 37.63 -16.76 26.11
N TYR A 35 38.21 -15.76 26.78
CA TYR A 35 37.66 -14.40 26.83
C TYR A 35 37.68 -13.81 25.42
N VAL A 36 36.52 -13.83 24.76
CA VAL A 36 36.29 -13.09 23.53
C VAL A 36 36.07 -11.62 23.93
N PRO A 37 36.96 -10.68 23.55
CA PRO A 37 36.76 -9.28 23.89
C PRO A 37 35.42 -8.80 23.33
N PRO A 38 34.64 -8.04 24.11
CA PRO A 38 33.32 -7.58 23.66
C PRO A 38 33.50 -6.75 22.39
N LYS A 39 32.89 -7.21 21.29
CA LYS A 39 32.84 -6.48 20.02
C LYS A 39 32.25 -5.10 20.31
N LYS A 40 33.08 -4.05 20.27
CA LYS A 40 32.61 -2.66 20.33
C LYS A 40 31.57 -2.49 19.22
N LYS A 41 30.31 -2.20 19.60
CA LYS A 41 29.22 -1.96 18.66
C LYS A 41 29.61 -0.77 17.79
N SER A 42 30.02 -1.06 16.55
CA SER A 42 30.47 -0.05 15.62
C SER A 42 29.32 0.87 15.28
N LYS A 43 29.47 2.16 15.61
CA LYS A 43 28.54 3.21 15.21
C LYS A 43 28.49 3.39 13.68
N ALA A 44 29.39 2.74 12.93
CA ALA A 44 29.35 2.71 11.47
C ALA A 44 28.02 2.14 10.94
N TRP A 45 27.40 1.19 11.65
CA TRP A 45 26.07 0.69 11.29
C TRP A 45 25.00 1.79 11.31
N LEU A 46 25.09 2.70 12.27
CA LEU A 46 24.16 3.82 12.42
C LEU A 46 24.34 4.86 11.31
N VAL A 47 25.59 5.08 10.89
CA VAL A 47 25.92 5.96 9.76
C VAL A 47 25.44 5.34 8.44
N ILE A 48 25.67 4.05 8.21
CA ILE A 48 25.17 3.33 7.04
C ILE A 48 23.64 3.38 6.99
N LEU A 49 22.97 3.16 8.12
CA LEU A 49 21.51 3.26 8.21
C LEU A 49 21.01 4.66 7.85
N LEU A 50 21.67 5.72 8.33
CA LEU A 50 21.30 7.11 8.00
C LEU A 50 21.53 7.44 6.53
N ILE A 51 22.61 6.95 5.92
CA ILE A 51 22.86 7.13 4.48
C ILE A 51 21.79 6.41 3.68
N VAL A 52 21.46 5.16 4.01
CA VAL A 52 20.40 4.39 3.35
C VAL A 52 19.05 5.09 3.50
N LEU A 53 18.73 5.59 4.70
CA LEU A 53 17.50 6.34 4.94
C LEU A 53 17.47 7.64 4.13
N GLY A 54 18.60 8.35 4.03
CA GLY A 54 18.75 9.54 3.20
C GLY A 54 18.54 9.24 1.72
N VAL A 55 19.12 8.16 1.19
CA VAL A 55 18.93 7.73 -0.19
C VAL A 55 17.47 7.32 -0.46
N ILE A 56 16.81 6.63 0.48
CA ILE A 56 15.38 6.27 0.35
C ILE A 56 14.49 7.51 0.38
N LEU A 57 14.79 8.49 1.25
CA LEU A 57 14.02 9.73 1.34
C LEU A 57 14.21 10.60 0.09
N VAL A 58 15.44 10.70 -0.45
CA VAL A 58 15.73 11.46 -1.66
C VAL A 58 15.17 10.73 -2.89
N GLY A 59 15.45 9.44 -3.05
CA GLY A 59 14.96 8.64 -4.18
C GLY A 59 13.44 8.46 -4.16
N GLY A 60 12.87 8.15 -3.00
CA GLY A 60 11.43 8.04 -2.80
C GLY A 60 10.72 9.38 -2.90
N GLY A 61 11.30 10.46 -2.36
CA GLY A 61 10.75 11.81 -2.44
C GLY A 61 10.75 12.35 -3.87
N VAL A 62 11.88 12.26 -4.58
CA VAL A 62 11.98 12.66 -6.00
C VAL A 62 11.08 11.77 -6.87
N GLY A 63 11.08 10.45 -6.64
CA GLY A 63 10.19 9.53 -7.35
C GLY A 63 8.71 9.85 -7.15
N ALA A 64 8.27 10.05 -5.91
CA ALA A 64 6.90 10.44 -5.59
C ALA A 64 6.54 11.81 -6.17
N PHE A 65 7.47 12.78 -6.15
CA PHE A 65 7.28 14.09 -6.74
C PHE A 65 7.12 14.04 -8.27
N LEU A 66 7.91 13.21 -8.97
CA LEU A 66 7.82 13.01 -10.41
C LEU A 66 6.52 12.28 -10.83
N ILE A 67 6.08 11.31 -10.02
CA ILE A 67 4.79 10.61 -10.20
C ILE A 67 3.61 11.57 -9.92
N TYR A 68 3.73 12.45 -8.93
CA TYR A 68 2.70 13.43 -8.59
C TYR A 68 2.57 14.53 -9.65
N ASN A 69 3.69 15.00 -10.22
CA ASN A 69 3.69 16.00 -11.30
C ASN A 69 3.47 15.40 -12.71
N GLY A 70 3.13 14.11 -12.83
CA GLY A 70 2.71 13.51 -14.09
C GLY A 70 3.82 13.22 -15.11
N THR A 71 5.09 13.32 -14.73
CA THR A 71 6.24 13.04 -15.63
C THR A 71 6.53 11.55 -15.82
N LEU A 72 6.08 10.68 -14.91
CA LEU A 72 6.12 9.22 -15.05
C LEU A 72 4.70 8.62 -14.99
N PRO A 73 4.26 7.87 -16.01
CA PRO A 73 3.03 7.07 -15.96
C PRO A 73 3.12 6.01 -14.85
N LYS A 74 2.13 5.98 -13.96
CA LYS A 74 2.04 5.03 -12.83
C LYS A 74 2.04 3.56 -13.30
N ASP A 75 1.64 3.34 -14.54
CA ASP A 75 1.55 2.06 -15.25
C ASP A 75 2.94 1.42 -15.50
N LYS A 76 4.04 2.18 -15.30
CA LYS A 76 5.42 1.68 -15.46
C LYS A 76 6.16 1.46 -14.14
N VAL A 77 5.50 1.64 -12.99
CA VAL A 77 6.14 1.50 -11.67
C VAL A 77 5.38 0.47 -10.82
N SER A 78 5.62 -0.81 -11.10
CA SER A 78 5.19 -1.91 -10.21
C SER A 78 6.16 -2.01 -9.04
N PHE A 79 5.78 -1.47 -7.88
CA PHE A 79 6.60 -1.48 -6.66
C PHE A 79 6.80 -2.88 -6.06
N LEU A 80 5.99 -3.85 -6.49
CA LEU A 80 6.11 -5.26 -6.16
C LEU A 80 5.82 -6.07 -7.43
N PRO A 81 6.66 -7.05 -7.80
CA PRO A 81 6.31 -8.02 -8.82
C PRO A 81 4.99 -8.71 -8.43
N GLU A 82 4.07 -8.91 -9.38
CA GLU A 82 2.76 -9.55 -9.13
C GLU A 82 2.90 -10.90 -8.39
N SER A 83 4.01 -11.62 -8.65
CA SER A 83 4.35 -12.87 -7.97
C SER A 83 4.54 -12.74 -6.45
N VAL A 84 4.98 -11.58 -5.95
CA VAL A 84 5.13 -11.33 -4.51
C VAL A 84 3.78 -10.97 -3.88
N LEU A 85 2.92 -10.29 -4.64
CA LEU A 85 1.57 -9.91 -4.18
C LEU A 85 0.68 -11.15 -4.03
N GLU A 86 0.76 -12.09 -4.98
CA GLU A 86 0.07 -13.38 -4.90
C GLU A 86 0.54 -14.24 -3.71
N MET A 87 1.82 -14.17 -3.34
CA MET A 87 2.36 -14.90 -2.19
C MET A 87 1.95 -14.31 -0.84
N LEU A 88 1.58 -13.03 -0.79
CA LEU A 88 1.17 -12.32 0.42
C LEU A 88 -0.35 -12.24 0.59
N THR A 89 -1.12 -12.63 -0.42
CA THR A 89 -2.59 -12.63 -0.34
C THR A 89 -3.05 -14.00 0.15
N PRO A 90 -3.73 -14.11 1.32
CA PRO A 90 -4.13 -15.42 1.85
C PRO A 90 -5.06 -16.14 0.88
N ALA A 91 -4.63 -17.32 0.42
CA ALA A 91 -5.37 -18.17 -0.50
C ALA A 91 -6.65 -18.70 0.15
N ASN A 92 -7.77 -17.98 -0.03
CA ASN A 92 -9.08 -18.58 0.16
C ASN A 92 -10.12 -17.90 -0.73
N LYS A 93 -10.18 -18.33 -2.00
CA LYS A 93 -11.36 -18.98 -2.58
C LYS A 93 -11.14 -19.21 -4.08
N LYS A 94 -11.46 -20.45 -4.45
CA LYS A 94 -11.63 -21.06 -5.77
C LYS A 94 -11.51 -20.11 -6.97
N SER A 95 -10.55 -20.47 -7.81
CA SER A 95 -10.50 -20.22 -9.24
C SER A 95 -11.84 -20.57 -9.89
N ASP A 96 -12.60 -19.55 -10.25
CA ASP A 96 -13.48 -19.58 -11.42
C ASP A 96 -12.87 -18.57 -12.39
N SER A 97 -12.24 -19.10 -13.44
CA SER A 97 -11.76 -18.33 -14.59
C SER A 97 -12.99 -17.87 -15.39
N SER A 98 -13.69 -16.88 -14.85
CA SER A 98 -14.61 -16.04 -15.60
C SER A 98 -13.84 -14.76 -15.89
N THR A 99 -13.40 -14.62 -17.13
CA THR A 99 -12.96 -13.34 -17.69
C THR A 99 -14.18 -12.42 -17.72
N THR A 100 -14.58 -11.93 -16.55
CA THR A 100 -15.55 -10.86 -16.44
C THR A 100 -14.81 -9.65 -16.98
N VAL A 101 -15.05 -9.31 -18.24
CA VAL A 101 -14.68 -8.01 -18.79
C VAL A 101 -15.42 -7.00 -17.91
N VAL A 102 -14.75 -6.52 -16.86
CA VAL A 102 -15.24 -5.45 -16.03
C VAL A 102 -15.24 -4.24 -16.95
N ALA A 103 -16.42 -3.87 -17.45
CA ALA A 103 -16.59 -2.66 -18.21
C ALA A 103 -15.88 -1.52 -17.48
N PRO A 104 -15.09 -0.67 -18.18
CA PRO A 104 -14.36 0.40 -17.53
C PRO A 104 -15.35 1.23 -16.71
N LYS A 105 -15.18 1.22 -15.39
CA LYS A 105 -16.04 1.97 -14.48
C LYS A 105 -15.77 3.45 -14.73
N GLN A 106 -16.66 4.08 -15.50
CA GLN A 106 -16.59 5.51 -15.71
C GLN A 106 -16.67 6.22 -14.36
N THR A 107 -15.71 7.10 -14.10
CA THR A 107 -15.59 7.81 -12.83
C THR A 107 -15.79 9.29 -13.09
N PHE A 108 -16.68 9.91 -12.34
CA PHE A 108 -17.04 11.32 -12.45
C PHE A 108 -16.61 12.07 -11.20
N TYR A 109 -16.20 13.33 -11.36
CA TYR A 109 -15.79 14.17 -10.24
C TYR A 109 -16.60 15.46 -10.18
N VAL A 110 -16.90 15.89 -8.96
CA VAL A 110 -17.44 17.23 -8.68
C VAL A 110 -16.57 17.84 -7.60
N THR A 111 -15.91 18.95 -7.95
CA THR A 111 -15.07 19.70 -7.03
C THR A 111 -15.74 21.04 -6.74
N TYR A 112 -15.77 21.43 -5.48
CA TYR A 112 -16.24 22.75 -5.08
C TYR A 112 -15.31 23.35 -4.04
N SER A 113 -15.27 24.68 -4.02
CA SER A 113 -14.57 25.45 -3.01
C SER A 113 -15.42 26.63 -2.58
N TYR A 114 -15.32 27.04 -1.32
CA TYR A 114 -16.08 28.16 -0.79
C TYR A 114 -15.22 29.08 0.07
N GLY A 115 -15.52 30.36 0.03
CA GLY A 115 -14.75 31.35 0.78
C GLY A 115 -15.32 32.75 0.67
N LEU A 116 -14.56 33.70 1.20
CA LEU A 116 -14.82 35.12 0.98
C LEU A 116 -14.05 35.57 -0.26
N ILE A 117 -14.77 36.05 -1.26
CA ILE A 117 -14.23 36.66 -2.48
C ILE A 117 -14.77 38.08 -2.54
N ASN A 118 -13.90 39.09 -2.48
CA ASN A 118 -14.30 40.50 -2.39
C ASN A 118 -15.35 40.75 -1.29
N ASN A 119 -15.12 40.20 -0.09
CA ASN A 119 -16.03 40.26 1.07
C ASN A 119 -17.42 39.63 0.89
N LYS A 120 -17.65 38.88 -0.21
CA LYS A 120 -18.88 38.09 -0.40
C LYS A 120 -18.62 36.63 -0.14
N LYS A 121 -19.57 35.94 0.50
CA LYS A 121 -19.56 34.48 0.60
C LYS A 121 -19.82 33.91 -0.78
N VAL A 122 -18.83 33.25 -1.37
CA VAL A 122 -18.94 32.64 -2.70
C VAL A 122 -18.63 31.16 -2.60
N VAL A 123 -19.41 30.34 -3.28
CA VAL A 123 -19.06 28.96 -3.58
C VAL A 123 -18.84 28.83 -5.08
N ILE A 124 -17.75 28.17 -5.42
CA ILE A 124 -17.36 27.84 -6.78
C ILE A 124 -17.52 26.34 -6.94
N ILE A 125 -18.32 25.92 -7.91
CA ILE A 125 -18.65 24.50 -8.14
C ILE A 125 -18.25 24.16 -9.58
N SER A 126 -17.49 23.08 -9.76
CA SER A 126 -17.13 22.60 -11.08
C SER A 126 -18.35 22.04 -11.83
N SER A 127 -18.25 22.00 -13.16
CA SER A 127 -18.99 21.04 -13.98
C SER A 127 -18.68 19.62 -13.51
N VAL A 128 -19.55 18.68 -13.85
CA VAL A 128 -19.25 17.26 -13.66
C VAL A 128 -18.08 16.93 -14.58
N MET A 129 -16.93 16.62 -14.00
CA MET A 129 -15.73 16.26 -14.72
C MET A 129 -15.82 14.80 -15.15
N ASP A 130 -15.62 14.56 -16.44
CA ASP A 130 -15.76 13.27 -17.10
C ASP A 130 -14.45 12.94 -17.83
N PRO A 131 -13.46 12.35 -17.14
CA PRO A 131 -12.15 12.08 -17.70
C PRO A 131 -12.22 10.99 -18.77
N ALA A 132 -11.57 11.25 -19.91
CA ALA A 132 -11.46 10.31 -21.03
C ALA A 132 -10.84 8.96 -20.62
N ASN A 133 -9.93 8.97 -19.64
CA ASN A 133 -9.33 7.77 -19.08
C ASN A 133 -9.63 7.64 -17.58
N SER A 134 -10.76 7.01 -17.25
CA SER A 134 -11.16 6.80 -15.86
C SER A 134 -10.15 5.98 -15.04
N ALA A 135 -9.39 5.07 -15.68
CA ALA A 135 -8.40 4.23 -14.99
C ALA A 135 -7.16 5.03 -14.51
N LYS A 136 -6.80 6.10 -15.22
CA LYS A 136 -5.71 7.02 -14.82
C LYS A 136 -6.20 8.20 -13.98
N SER A 137 -7.50 8.46 -14.02
CA SER A 137 -8.12 9.55 -13.27
C SER A 137 -8.14 9.29 -11.76
N ASN A 138 -8.06 10.36 -10.99
CA ASN A 138 -8.17 10.33 -9.54
C ASN A 138 -8.63 11.72 -9.03
N ALA A 139 -9.04 11.77 -7.77
CA ALA A 139 -9.53 12.98 -7.12
C ALA A 139 -8.48 14.12 -7.11
N ALA A 140 -7.20 13.79 -6.88
CA ALA A 140 -6.13 14.80 -6.84
C ALA A 140 -5.96 15.50 -8.20
N GLY A 141 -6.03 14.76 -9.31
CA GLY A 141 -5.97 15.39 -10.63
C GLY A 141 -7.21 16.24 -10.94
N ALA A 142 -8.39 15.85 -10.43
CA ALA A 142 -9.60 16.67 -10.52
C ALA A 142 -9.46 17.97 -9.71
N GLU A 143 -8.85 17.90 -8.53
CA GLU A 143 -8.48 19.05 -7.71
C GLU A 143 -7.49 19.95 -8.42
N THR A 144 -6.43 19.41 -9.01
CA THR A 144 -5.46 20.18 -9.78
C THR A 144 -6.14 20.92 -10.94
N ALA A 145 -6.98 20.24 -11.73
CA ALA A 145 -7.72 20.86 -12.82
C ALA A 145 -8.63 22.01 -12.34
N PHE A 146 -9.32 21.81 -11.21
CA PHE A 146 -10.12 22.85 -10.58
C PHE A 146 -9.26 24.04 -10.12
N LEU A 147 -8.12 23.77 -9.50
CA LEU A 147 -7.20 24.79 -8.99
C LEU A 147 -6.53 25.58 -10.11
N GLU A 148 -6.15 24.97 -11.23
CA GLU A 148 -5.60 25.69 -12.38
C GLU A 148 -6.58 26.73 -12.90
N PHE A 149 -7.84 26.34 -13.04
CA PHE A 149 -8.91 27.24 -13.42
C PHE A 149 -9.18 28.32 -12.36
N ALA A 150 -9.19 27.95 -11.08
CA ALA A 150 -9.38 28.90 -9.99
C ALA A 150 -8.23 29.92 -9.90
N ARG A 151 -6.99 29.50 -10.19
CA ARG A 151 -5.80 30.36 -10.20
C ARG A 151 -5.91 31.46 -11.27
N ILE A 152 -6.47 31.14 -12.43
CA ILE A 152 -6.66 32.10 -13.52
C ILE A 152 -7.79 33.09 -13.19
N ASN A 153 -8.94 32.59 -12.73
CA ASN A 153 -10.15 33.40 -12.56
C ASN A 153 -10.23 34.15 -11.20
N TYR A 154 -9.50 33.66 -10.19
CA TYR A 154 -9.56 34.13 -8.80
C TYR A 154 -8.17 34.26 -8.18
N SER A 155 -7.21 34.76 -8.96
CA SER A 155 -5.79 34.83 -8.56
C SER A 155 -5.55 35.48 -7.19
N LYS A 156 -6.34 36.49 -6.82
CA LYS A 156 -6.25 37.20 -5.52
C LYS A 156 -6.74 36.36 -4.34
N ASP A 157 -7.80 35.59 -4.55
CA ASP A 157 -8.46 34.79 -3.50
C ASP A 157 -8.07 33.30 -3.57
N TYR A 158 -7.19 32.94 -4.50
CA TYR A 158 -6.78 31.57 -4.81
C TYR A 158 -6.35 30.79 -3.57
N PHE A 159 -5.56 31.40 -2.69
CA PHE A 159 -5.09 30.76 -1.46
C PHE A 159 -6.21 30.50 -0.44
N HIS A 160 -7.29 31.27 -0.46
CA HIS A 160 -8.46 31.00 0.36
C HIS A 160 -9.32 29.88 -0.23
N LEU A 161 -9.39 29.81 -1.56
CA LEU A 161 -10.11 28.77 -2.28
C LEU A 161 -9.45 27.40 -2.15
N THR A 162 -8.12 27.32 -2.10
CA THR A 162 -7.42 26.03 -1.92
C THR A 162 -7.69 25.40 -0.54
N LYS A 163 -7.94 26.20 0.50
CA LYS A 163 -8.14 25.69 1.87
C LYS A 163 -9.49 25.02 2.10
N ASN A 164 -10.53 25.49 1.42
CA ASN A 164 -11.91 25.05 1.62
C ASN A 164 -12.43 24.28 0.40
N MET A 165 -11.57 23.46 -0.20
CA MET A 165 -11.90 22.66 -1.37
C MET A 165 -12.37 21.27 -0.96
N THR A 166 -13.32 20.72 -1.70
CA THR A 166 -13.79 19.35 -1.53
C THR A 166 -14.07 18.73 -2.89
N THR A 167 -13.59 17.52 -3.09
CA THR A 167 -13.82 16.73 -4.30
C THR A 167 -14.61 15.48 -3.97
N LYS A 168 -15.72 15.28 -4.66
CA LYS A 168 -16.54 14.07 -4.57
C LYS A 168 -16.37 13.25 -5.83
N THR A 169 -16.28 11.93 -5.65
CA THR A 169 -16.09 10.94 -6.72
C THR A 169 -17.35 10.09 -6.86
N PHE A 170 -17.77 9.83 -8.09
CA PHE A 170 -18.99 9.08 -8.40
C PHE A 170 -18.72 8.08 -9.52
N ASN A 171 -19.44 6.96 -9.51
CA ASN A 171 -19.42 5.98 -10.59
C ASN A 171 -20.61 6.13 -11.54
N ASP A 172 -21.41 7.20 -11.36
CA ASP A 172 -22.65 7.46 -12.08
C ASP A 172 -22.81 8.96 -12.32
N ARG A 173 -23.01 9.34 -13.59
CA ARG A 173 -23.12 10.74 -14.02
C ARG A 173 -24.35 11.44 -13.44
N LYS A 174 -25.48 10.73 -13.35
CA LYS A 174 -26.72 11.28 -12.80
C LYS A 174 -26.55 11.57 -11.31
N LYS A 175 -25.93 10.66 -10.56
CA LYS A 175 -25.60 10.91 -9.15
C LYS A 175 -24.67 12.10 -8.96
N ALA A 176 -23.68 12.26 -9.84
CA ALA A 176 -22.79 13.43 -9.80
C ALA A 176 -23.55 14.74 -10.08
N LEU A 177 -24.48 14.74 -11.03
CA LEU A 177 -25.33 15.90 -11.34
C LEU A 177 -26.28 16.23 -10.18
N ASP A 178 -26.96 15.22 -9.62
CA ASP A 178 -27.86 15.37 -8.48
C ASP A 178 -27.11 15.93 -7.27
N GLU A 179 -25.91 15.41 -6.99
CA GLU A 179 -25.08 15.88 -5.88
C GLU A 179 -24.58 17.32 -6.09
N ARG A 180 -24.19 17.67 -7.33
CA ARG A 180 -23.85 19.05 -7.66
C ARG A 180 -25.03 20.00 -7.39
N ASP A 181 -26.24 19.60 -7.74
CA ASP A 181 -27.43 20.42 -7.51
C ASP A 181 -27.83 20.47 -6.02
N ASN A 182 -27.55 19.41 -5.26
CA ASN A 182 -27.67 19.41 -3.80
C ASN A 182 -26.69 20.40 -3.16
N ILE A 183 -25.43 20.42 -3.62
CA ILE A 183 -24.41 21.37 -3.16
C ILE A 183 -24.87 22.80 -3.43
N LYS A 184 -25.38 23.10 -4.64
CA LYS A 184 -25.93 24.43 -4.97
C LYS A 184 -27.00 24.85 -3.95
N LYS A 185 -28.01 23.99 -3.73
CA LYS A 185 -29.11 24.28 -2.79
C LYS A 185 -28.62 24.48 -1.36
N ASP A 186 -27.66 23.68 -0.91
CA ASP A 186 -27.13 23.78 0.46
C ASP A 186 -26.38 25.09 0.68
N PHE A 187 -25.53 25.50 -0.27
CA PHE A 187 -24.79 26.76 -0.16
C PHE A 187 -25.66 28.00 -0.39
N GLU A 188 -26.66 27.91 -1.27
CA GLU A 188 -27.65 28.97 -1.49
C GLU A 188 -28.46 29.24 -0.20
N LYS A 189 -28.92 28.18 0.49
CA LYS A 189 -29.58 28.31 1.81
C LYS A 189 -28.69 28.96 2.87
N LYS A 190 -27.38 28.82 2.75
CA LYS A 190 -26.37 29.42 3.64
C LYS A 190 -25.98 30.86 3.23
N GLY A 191 -26.61 31.40 2.18
CA GLY A 191 -26.38 32.76 1.69
C GLY A 191 -25.08 32.93 0.89
N TYR A 192 -24.59 31.87 0.25
CA TYR A 192 -23.45 31.96 -0.66
C TYR A 192 -23.91 32.32 -2.07
N GLU A 193 -23.14 33.17 -2.74
CA GLU A 193 -23.25 33.41 -4.17
C GLU A 193 -22.71 32.18 -4.91
N LEU A 194 -23.55 31.59 -5.76
CA LEU A 194 -23.20 30.42 -6.56
C LEU A 194 -22.42 30.83 -7.82
N ARG A 195 -21.26 30.23 -8.04
CA ARG A 195 -20.51 30.34 -9.29
C ARG A 195 -20.23 28.96 -9.85
N LEU A 196 -20.67 28.71 -11.08
CA LEU A 196 -20.33 27.49 -11.79
C LEU A 196 -19.11 27.73 -12.67
N MET A 197 -18.23 26.75 -12.70
CA MET A 197 -17.06 26.75 -13.55
C MET A 197 -17.04 25.52 -14.42
N GLU A 198 -16.87 25.71 -15.73
CA GLU A 198 -16.58 24.59 -16.62
C GLU A 198 -15.11 24.19 -16.44
N VAL A 199 -14.92 23.02 -15.84
CA VAL A 199 -13.60 22.42 -15.64
C VAL A 199 -13.54 21.17 -16.49
N GLN A 200 -12.59 21.16 -17.42
CA GLN A 200 -12.26 19.97 -18.18
C GLN A 200 -11.11 19.26 -17.47
N TYR A 201 -11.33 17.99 -17.16
CA TYR A 201 -10.30 17.12 -16.63
C TYR A 201 -9.95 16.09 -17.69
N SER A 202 -8.83 16.32 -18.38
CA SER A 202 -8.28 15.37 -19.34
C SER A 202 -7.08 14.66 -18.73
N VAL A 203 -7.08 13.33 -18.78
CA VAL A 203 -5.92 12.50 -18.48
C VAL A 203 -5.67 11.65 -19.71
N ASN A 204 -4.53 11.90 -20.39
CA ASN A 204 -4.11 11.15 -21.57
C ASN A 204 -3.47 9.80 -21.18
#